data_AF-A0A2J0MAZ2-F1
#
_entry.id   AF-A0A2J0MAZ2-F1
#
_cell.length_a   1.000
_cell.length_b   1.000
_cell.length_c   1.000
_cell.angle_alpha   90.00
_cell.angle_beta   90.00
_cell.angle_gamma   90.00
#
_symmetry.space_group_name_H-M   'P 1'
#
loop_
_entity.id
_entity.type
_entity.pdbx_description
1 polymer ?
#
loop_
_entity_poly.entity_id
_entity_poly.type
_entity_poly.pdbx_seq_one_letter_code
_entity_poly.pdbx_strand_id
1 'polypeptide(L)'
;MEIIAIANQKGGCGKTTTATNLAAALALNNKKTLLVDLDPQAHASLGLGVEKEIGIYDCLSKISKNKCALKDIIANISPNFDLAPSNIMLSTIDQEFSDEIGRESRLFDILKDFINSYDFCLIDCPPNLGLLTVNAIRAANKLIIPVEASRFSLDGVKRLVEIAELVRERLNHSVEVRVLVNNFDSRLRHSFNILNKIKEIFGAKCFNTIVHINVKIKEAQSVSQTIFAFDKYSRGSKDYFSLSRELISKEEAIVEKIAQQMKKIVRKQTKEFLPVTFELSGREATSVFVVGDFNNWAADDNSRLTKDNGSWKRQLNLKPGSYKYRYVIDGKWTEDPANPNTEKNPFGELDSLLLVKE
;
A
#
# COMPACT_ATOMS: atom_id res chain seq x y z
N MET A 1 19.36 9.53 -5.93
CA MET A 1 18.51 9.82 -4.77
C MET A 1 17.04 9.76 -5.14
N GLU A 2 16.24 8.96 -4.42
CA GLU A 2 14.77 9.02 -4.45
C GLU A 2 14.27 9.93 -3.31
N ILE A 3 13.56 11.00 -3.66
CA ILE A 3 13.06 12.00 -2.71
C ILE A 3 11.60 11.71 -2.39
N ILE A 4 11.28 11.60 -1.10
CA ILE A 4 9.96 11.21 -0.59
C ILE A 4 9.46 12.28 0.39
N ALA A 5 8.42 13.01 0.02
CA ALA A 5 7.73 13.92 0.93
C ALA A 5 6.70 13.15 1.76
N ILE A 6 6.61 13.45 3.05
CA ILE A 6 5.60 12.89 3.96
C ILE A 6 4.72 14.04 4.43
N ALA A 7 3.51 14.13 3.88
CA ALA A 7 2.60 15.25 4.14
C ALA A 7 1.18 14.81 4.44
N ASN A 8 0.50 15.63 5.25
CA ASN A 8 -0.91 15.55 5.64
C ASN A 8 -1.28 16.81 6.42
N GLN A 9 -2.39 17.45 6.04
CA GLN A 9 -2.93 18.63 6.69
C GLN A 9 -3.32 18.38 8.17
N LYS A 10 -3.66 17.15 8.55
CA LYS A 10 -4.05 16.87 9.93
C LYS A 10 -2.82 16.80 10.84
N GLY A 11 -2.82 17.53 11.96
CA GLY A 11 -1.88 17.30 13.06
C GLY A 11 -2.08 15.90 13.66
N GLY A 12 -1.00 15.25 14.11
CA GLY A 12 -1.08 13.96 14.81
C GLY A 12 -1.33 12.71 13.95
N CYS A 13 -1.45 12.81 12.63
CA CYS A 13 -1.60 11.64 11.73
C CYS A 13 -0.33 10.77 11.57
N GLY A 14 0.77 11.15 12.23
CA GLY A 14 2.03 10.41 12.26
C GLY A 14 3.01 10.71 11.13
N LYS A 15 3.02 11.93 10.57
CA LYS A 15 4.03 12.39 9.58
C LYS A 15 5.46 12.23 10.10
N THR A 16 5.80 12.96 11.16
CA THR A 16 7.11 12.93 11.80
C THR A 16 7.49 11.53 12.25
N THR A 17 6.55 10.82 12.88
CA THR A 17 6.76 9.42 13.28
C THR A 17 7.08 8.52 12.10
N THR A 18 6.39 8.70 10.97
CA THR A 18 6.67 7.96 9.74
C THR A 18 8.03 8.36 9.19
N ALA A 19 8.33 9.66 9.11
CA ALA A 19 9.56 10.18 8.54
C ALA A 19 10.81 9.68 9.28
N THR A 20 10.83 9.81 10.61
CA THR A 20 11.98 9.39 11.42
C THR A 20 12.19 7.88 11.39
N ASN A 21 11.13 7.10 11.59
CA ASN A 21 11.26 5.65 11.66
C ASN A 21 11.45 5.00 10.29
N LEU A 22 10.82 5.54 9.23
CA LEU A 22 11.07 5.05 7.87
C LEU A 22 12.49 5.36 7.41
N ALA A 23 13.02 6.55 7.73
CA ALA A 23 14.40 6.90 7.41
C ALA A 23 15.38 5.94 8.09
N ALA A 24 15.18 5.67 9.38
CA ALA A 24 15.98 4.69 10.11
C ALA A 24 15.84 3.27 9.55
N ALA A 25 14.62 2.86 9.16
CA ALA A 25 14.38 1.56 8.54
C ALA A 25 15.08 1.40 7.17
N LEU A 26 15.15 2.48 6.38
CA LEU A 26 15.90 2.50 5.11
C LEU A 26 17.41 2.42 5.36
N ALA A 27 17.93 3.17 6.34
CA ALA A 27 19.32 3.11 6.75
C ALA A 27 19.74 1.70 7.23
N LEU A 28 18.89 1.03 8.00
CA LEU A 28 19.08 -0.38 8.40
C LEU A 28 19.03 -1.36 7.22
N ASN A 29 18.43 -0.98 6.09
CA ASN A 29 18.52 -1.72 4.83
C ASN A 29 19.70 -1.27 3.96
N ASN A 30 20.76 -0.72 4.59
CA ASN A 30 21.99 -0.26 3.96
C ASN A 30 21.77 0.81 2.87
N LYS A 31 20.77 1.68 3.06
CA LYS A 31 20.52 2.82 2.19
C LYS A 31 21.01 4.10 2.84
N LYS A 32 21.88 4.84 2.15
CA LYS A 32 22.28 6.18 2.60
C LYS A 32 21.05 7.08 2.58
N THR A 33 20.60 7.49 3.76
CA THR A 33 19.31 8.15 3.94
C THR A 33 19.49 9.50 4.61
N LEU A 34 18.97 10.55 3.99
CA LEU A 34 18.83 11.88 4.57
C LEU A 34 17.38 12.09 4.99
N LEU A 35 17.14 12.59 6.20
CA LEU A 35 15.87 13.17 6.60
C LEU A 35 16.01 14.69 6.63
N VAL A 36 15.10 15.40 5.96
CA VAL A 36 14.96 16.85 6.06
C VAL A 36 13.75 17.13 6.91
N ASP A 37 13.95 17.73 8.08
CA ASP A 37 12.87 18.29 8.87
C ASP A 37 12.47 19.62 8.23
N LEU A 38 11.23 19.75 7.77
CA LEU A 38 10.69 20.98 7.17
C LEU A 38 9.56 21.57 8.01
N ASP A 39 9.29 21.02 9.20
CA ASP A 39 8.30 21.55 10.12
C ASP A 39 8.96 22.62 11.02
N PRO A 40 8.43 23.87 11.09
CA PRO A 40 8.92 24.87 12.05
C PRO A 40 8.91 24.40 13.52
N GLN A 41 8.09 23.41 13.88
CA GLN A 41 8.07 22.85 15.23
C GLN A 41 9.24 21.90 15.52
N ALA A 42 10.03 21.55 14.52
CA ALA A 42 11.24 20.73 14.65
C ALA A 42 11.02 19.39 15.37
N HIS A 43 9.84 18.78 15.22
CA HIS A 43 9.50 17.55 15.93
C HIS A 43 10.38 16.37 15.50
N ALA A 44 10.84 16.29 14.25
CA ALA A 44 11.76 15.24 13.83
C ALA A 44 13.14 15.48 14.45
N SER A 45 13.60 16.73 14.45
CA SER A 45 14.90 17.13 15.00
C SER A 45 14.99 16.86 16.51
N LEU A 46 14.03 17.39 17.29
CA LEU A 46 13.94 17.17 18.73
C LEU A 46 13.74 15.68 19.07
N GLY A 47 12.88 15.00 18.31
CA GLY A 47 12.60 13.57 18.48
C GLY A 47 13.79 12.66 18.17
N LEU A 48 14.84 13.17 17.54
CA LEU A 48 16.10 12.47 17.28
C LEU A 48 17.27 13.03 18.09
N GLY A 49 17.01 13.96 19.03
CA GLY A 49 18.01 14.52 19.94
C GLY A 49 18.96 15.50 19.27
N VAL A 50 18.55 16.11 18.15
CA VAL A 50 19.34 17.12 17.44
C VAL A 50 18.79 18.50 17.72
N GLU A 51 19.58 19.29 18.45
CA GLU A 51 19.38 20.71 18.68
C GLU A 51 20.53 21.46 18.00
N LYS A 52 20.23 22.19 16.92
CA LYS A 52 21.19 23.08 16.26
C LYS A 52 20.60 24.47 16.16
N GLU A 53 21.43 25.49 16.39
CA GLU A 53 21.05 26.89 16.18
C GLU A 53 20.77 27.17 14.70
N ILE A 54 21.60 26.59 13.82
CA ILE A 54 21.43 26.65 12.36
C ILE A 54 20.61 25.45 11.86
N GLY A 55 19.69 25.71 10.94
CA GLY A 55 18.80 24.70 10.37
C GLY A 55 18.47 24.97 8.92
N ILE A 56 17.53 24.19 8.37
CA ILE A 56 17.15 24.27 6.95
C ILE A 56 16.63 25.66 6.55
N TYR A 57 16.11 26.44 7.51
CA TYR A 57 15.77 27.84 7.30
C TYR A 57 16.97 28.64 6.76
N ASP A 58 18.16 28.46 7.32
CA ASP A 58 19.37 29.22 6.96
C ASP A 58 19.90 28.87 5.57
N CYS A 59 19.54 27.68 5.05
CA CYS A 59 19.83 27.27 3.68
C CYS A 59 18.82 27.85 2.69
N LEU A 60 17.54 27.94 3.08
CA LEU A 60 16.45 28.39 2.22
C LEU A 60 16.35 29.92 2.14
N SER A 61 16.48 30.58 3.29
CA SER A 61 16.30 32.03 3.46
C SER A 61 17.39 32.83 2.76
N LYS A 62 17.02 33.95 2.16
CA LYS A 62 17.98 34.92 1.61
C LYS A 62 18.43 35.93 2.63
N ILE A 63 17.60 36.20 3.65
CA ILE A 63 17.86 37.20 4.68
C ILE A 63 18.44 36.61 5.96
N SER A 64 18.61 35.28 6.03
CA SER A 64 19.29 34.66 7.17
C SER A 64 20.68 35.27 7.37
N LYS A 65 20.99 35.62 8.62
CA LYS A 65 22.31 36.10 9.05
C LYS A 65 23.36 34.99 9.05
N ASN A 66 22.93 33.73 9.11
CA ASN A 66 23.78 32.54 9.22
C ASN A 66 23.75 31.71 7.93
N LYS A 67 23.70 32.38 6.77
CA LYS A 67 23.56 31.72 5.47
C LYS A 67 24.61 30.63 5.28
N CYS A 68 24.14 29.42 5.02
CA CYS A 68 24.99 28.23 4.95
C CYS A 68 24.52 27.27 3.85
N ALA A 69 25.37 26.33 3.48
CA ALA A 69 24.99 25.25 2.58
C ALA A 69 24.35 24.10 3.37
N LEU A 70 23.54 23.27 2.69
CA LEU A 70 22.86 22.14 3.33
C LEU A 70 23.83 21.21 4.07
N LYS A 71 25.03 20.98 3.53
CA LYS A 71 26.07 20.14 4.17
C LYS A 71 26.50 20.64 5.55
N ASP A 72 26.38 21.94 5.82
CA ASP A 72 26.87 22.55 7.05
C ASP A 72 25.91 22.30 8.22
N ILE A 73 24.63 22.04 7.91
CA ILE A 73 23.60 21.77 8.92
C ILE A 73 23.35 20.27 9.15
N ILE A 74 23.82 19.39 8.26
CA ILE A 74 23.60 17.95 8.38
C ILE A 74 24.20 17.42 9.69
N ALA A 75 23.41 16.63 10.42
CA ALA A 75 23.79 15.92 11.64
C ALA A 75 23.72 14.41 11.38
N ASN A 76 24.75 13.68 11.79
CA ASN A 76 24.71 12.22 11.73
C ASN A 76 23.89 11.68 12.91
N ILE A 77 22.88 10.85 12.61
CA ILE A 77 22.02 10.21 13.63
C ILE A 77 22.52 8.80 13.92
N SER A 78 22.83 8.05 12.87
CA SER A 78 23.36 6.69 12.95
C SER A 78 24.04 6.31 11.62
N PRO A 79 24.66 5.12 11.51
CA PRO A 79 25.24 4.67 10.24
C PRO A 79 24.22 4.70 9.10
N ASN A 80 24.57 5.35 7.99
CA ASN A 80 23.71 5.58 6.81
C ASN A 80 22.46 6.44 7.08
N PHE A 81 22.34 7.10 8.23
CA PHE A 81 21.21 7.96 8.55
C PHE A 81 21.67 9.34 9.03
N ASP A 82 21.36 10.34 8.21
CA ASP A 82 21.63 11.75 8.49
C ASP A 82 20.33 12.56 8.57
N LEU A 83 20.40 13.70 9.26
CA LEU A 83 19.30 14.65 9.46
C LEU A 83 19.75 16.07 9.09
N ALA A 84 18.95 16.78 8.28
CA ALA A 84 18.99 18.23 8.17
C ALA A 84 17.89 18.80 9.09
N PRO A 85 18.25 19.46 10.21
CA PRO A 85 17.29 19.88 11.21
C PRO A 85 16.54 21.15 10.80
N SER A 86 15.41 21.40 11.44
CA SER A 86 14.65 22.64 11.32
C SER A 86 14.65 23.44 12.62
N ASN A 87 14.13 24.66 12.55
CA ASN A 87 13.89 25.52 13.69
C ASN A 87 12.64 26.39 13.44
N ILE A 88 12.22 27.10 14.48
CA ILE A 88 11.00 27.94 14.47
C ILE A 88 11.02 29.04 13.40
N MET A 89 12.21 29.45 12.92
CA MET A 89 12.35 30.50 11.92
C MET A 89 11.74 30.09 10.58
N LEU A 90 11.57 28.79 10.29
CA LEU A 90 10.82 28.35 9.09
C LEU A 90 9.40 28.92 9.01
N SER A 91 8.79 29.29 10.14
CA SER A 91 7.45 29.90 10.15
C SER A 91 7.38 31.25 9.42
N THR A 92 8.52 31.91 9.19
CA THR A 92 8.58 33.21 8.49
C THR A 92 8.72 33.08 6.97
N ILE A 93 9.00 31.88 6.45
CA ILE A 93 9.30 31.66 5.02
C ILE A 93 8.16 32.10 4.10
N ASP A 94 6.91 31.86 4.49
CA ASP A 94 5.75 32.25 3.69
C ASP A 94 5.70 33.77 3.45
N GLN A 95 6.08 34.56 4.47
CA GLN A 95 6.15 36.01 4.38
C GLN A 95 7.42 36.47 3.68
N GLU A 96 8.57 35.85 3.96
CA GLU A 96 9.85 36.20 3.32
C GLU A 96 9.78 36.01 1.79
N PHE A 97 9.11 34.96 1.34
CA PHE A 97 9.04 34.62 -0.07
C PHE A 97 7.77 35.17 -0.76
N SER A 98 7.05 36.12 -0.17
CA SER A 98 5.76 36.61 -0.70
C SER A 98 5.82 37.05 -2.16
N ASP A 99 6.89 37.73 -2.55
CA ASP A 99 7.07 38.36 -3.86
C ASP A 99 8.20 37.72 -4.69
N GLU A 100 8.71 36.58 -4.23
CA GLU A 100 9.81 35.90 -4.89
C GLU A 100 9.34 35.00 -6.04
N ILE A 101 9.91 35.22 -7.23
CA ILE A 101 9.75 34.33 -8.37
C ILE A 101 10.44 32.99 -8.07
N GLY A 102 9.72 31.89 -8.28
CA GLY A 102 10.24 30.52 -8.13
C GLY A 102 10.38 30.06 -6.68
N ARG A 103 9.75 30.75 -5.72
CA ARG A 103 9.75 30.40 -4.29
C ARG A 103 9.32 28.97 -3.97
N GLU A 104 8.53 28.36 -4.84
CA GLU A 104 8.04 26.99 -4.73
C GLU A 104 9.12 25.93 -5.00
N SER A 105 10.27 26.32 -5.57
CA SER A 105 11.37 25.42 -5.96
C SER A 105 12.63 25.55 -5.10
N ARG A 106 12.60 26.34 -4.02
CA ARG A 106 13.78 26.61 -3.16
C ARG A 106 14.37 25.32 -2.59
N LEU A 107 13.54 24.44 -2.05
CA LEU A 107 14.00 23.15 -1.51
C LEU A 107 14.54 22.23 -2.61
N PHE A 108 13.88 22.21 -3.77
CA PHE A 108 14.33 21.43 -4.92
C PHE A 108 15.72 21.86 -5.39
N ASP A 109 15.98 23.17 -5.45
CA ASP A 109 17.25 23.70 -5.91
C ASP A 109 18.40 23.36 -4.96
N ILE A 110 18.21 23.44 -3.64
CA ILE A 110 19.26 23.08 -2.68
C ILE A 110 19.54 21.56 -2.63
N LEU A 111 18.53 20.72 -2.91
CA LEU A 111 18.68 19.26 -2.88
C LEU A 111 19.35 18.70 -4.14
N LYS A 112 19.37 19.44 -5.26
CA LYS A 112 20.03 18.99 -6.50
C LYS A 112 21.50 18.64 -6.30
N ASP A 113 22.20 19.41 -5.47
CA ASP A 113 23.63 19.21 -5.22
C ASP A 113 23.93 17.91 -4.45
N PHE A 114 22.91 17.27 -3.88
CA PHE A 114 23.03 16.07 -3.04
C PHE A 114 22.48 14.79 -3.69
N ILE A 115 22.06 14.85 -4.96
CA ILE A 115 21.46 13.71 -5.70
C ILE A 115 22.34 12.44 -5.68
N ASN A 116 23.67 12.60 -5.64
CA ASN A 116 24.64 11.50 -5.66
C ASN A 116 25.15 11.11 -4.26
N SER A 117 24.77 11.83 -3.21
CA SER A 117 25.24 11.60 -1.84
C SER A 117 24.39 10.59 -1.08
N TYR A 118 23.09 10.51 -1.42
CA TYR A 118 22.10 9.69 -0.74
C TYR A 118 21.30 8.81 -1.70
N ASP A 119 20.93 7.62 -1.23
CA ASP A 119 19.98 6.74 -1.92
C ASP A 119 18.56 7.28 -1.76
N PHE A 120 18.19 7.70 -0.54
CA PHE A 120 16.88 8.24 -0.19
C PHE A 120 16.98 9.59 0.54
N CYS A 121 16.04 10.49 0.25
CA CYS A 121 15.83 11.72 1.01
C CYS A 121 14.36 11.80 1.43
N LEU A 122 14.09 11.76 2.73
CA LEU A 122 12.74 11.93 3.28
C LEU A 122 12.55 13.38 3.70
N ILE A 123 11.36 13.93 3.49
CA ILE A 123 11.02 15.30 3.90
C ILE A 123 9.82 15.23 4.85
N ASP A 124 10.02 15.58 6.12
CA ASP A 124 8.93 15.71 7.10
C ASP A 124 8.25 17.06 6.93
N CYS A 125 7.00 17.06 6.46
CA CYS A 125 6.28 18.28 6.15
C CYS A 125 5.48 18.80 7.35
N PRO A 126 5.27 20.14 7.45
CA PRO A 126 4.42 20.72 8.48
C PRO A 126 2.95 20.28 8.34
N PRO A 127 2.13 20.42 9.41
CA PRO A 127 0.70 20.07 9.39
C PRO A 127 -0.17 21.11 8.66
N ASN A 128 0.37 21.77 7.65
CA ASN A 128 -0.36 22.75 6.84
C ASN A 128 -0.10 22.48 5.35
N LEU A 129 -0.84 23.17 4.50
CA LEU A 129 -0.76 23.04 3.05
C LEU A 129 -0.16 24.32 2.43
N GLY A 130 0.76 24.97 3.15
CA GLY A 130 1.42 26.22 2.76
C GLY A 130 2.63 26.02 1.84
N LEU A 131 3.47 27.06 1.73
CA LEU A 131 4.59 27.09 0.77
C LEU A 131 5.63 26.01 1.04
N LEU A 132 5.88 25.67 2.31
CA LEU A 132 6.80 24.60 2.69
C LEU A 132 6.35 23.23 2.16
N THR A 133 5.06 22.92 2.28
CA THR A 133 4.48 21.67 1.73
C THR A 133 4.56 21.66 0.20
N VAL A 134 4.33 22.79 -0.46
CA VAL A 134 4.51 22.91 -1.91
C VAL A 134 5.97 22.69 -2.31
N ASN A 135 6.93 23.26 -1.57
CA ASN A 135 8.36 23.05 -1.78
C ASN A 135 8.75 21.58 -1.63
N ALA A 136 8.22 20.90 -0.61
CA ALA A 136 8.45 19.47 -0.40
C ALA A 136 7.91 18.63 -1.57
N ILE A 137 6.68 18.90 -2.02
CA ILE A 137 6.05 18.19 -3.15
C ILE A 137 6.83 18.46 -4.45
N ARG A 138 7.24 19.70 -4.68
CA ARG A 138 8.06 20.10 -5.84
C ARG A 138 9.42 19.40 -5.84
N ALA A 139 10.02 19.15 -4.68
CA ALA A 139 11.28 18.43 -4.58
C ALA A 139 11.13 16.91 -4.70
N ALA A 140 9.96 16.36 -4.36
CA ALA A 140 9.77 14.92 -4.18
C ALA A 140 9.45 14.17 -5.47
N ASN A 141 9.99 12.95 -5.60
CA ASN A 141 9.55 11.97 -6.58
C ASN A 141 8.26 11.25 -6.14
N LYS A 142 8.09 11.07 -4.84
CA LYS A 142 6.96 10.36 -4.22
C LYS A 142 6.40 11.16 -3.05
N LEU A 143 5.09 11.16 -2.89
CA LEU A 143 4.36 11.76 -1.78
C LEU A 143 3.68 10.65 -1.00
N ILE A 144 4.14 10.39 0.22
CA ILE A 144 3.49 9.49 1.16
C ILE A 144 2.52 10.29 2.02
N ILE A 145 1.27 9.84 2.08
CA ILE A 145 0.21 10.45 2.88
C ILE A 145 -0.19 9.46 3.99
N PRO A 146 0.31 9.64 5.23
CA PRO A 146 -0.11 8.84 6.37
C PRO A 146 -1.56 9.15 6.72
N VAL A 147 -2.42 8.14 6.77
CA VAL A 147 -3.85 8.27 7.08
C VAL A 147 -4.21 7.41 8.26
N GLU A 148 -4.90 7.99 9.23
CA GLU A 148 -5.50 7.21 10.32
C GLU A 148 -6.73 6.47 9.80
N ALA A 149 -7.06 5.31 10.38
CA ALA A 149 -8.32 4.63 10.12
C ALA A 149 -9.51 5.36 10.80
N SER A 150 -9.75 6.61 10.42
CA SER A 150 -10.82 7.48 10.94
C SER A 150 -11.61 8.14 9.80
N ARG A 151 -12.88 8.49 10.03
CA ARG A 151 -13.77 9.08 9.01
C ARG A 151 -13.23 10.38 8.40
N PHE A 152 -12.55 11.21 9.21
CA PHE A 152 -12.02 12.52 8.80
C PHE A 152 -10.70 12.44 8.03
N SER A 153 -10.10 11.25 7.93
CA SER A 153 -8.80 11.09 7.27
C SER A 153 -8.86 11.21 5.75
N LEU A 154 -10.02 10.97 5.11
CA LEU A 154 -10.14 10.95 3.65
C LEU A 154 -10.15 12.34 3.01
N ASP A 155 -10.72 13.34 3.67
CA ASP A 155 -10.80 14.71 3.12
C ASP A 155 -9.42 15.38 3.06
N GLY A 156 -8.55 15.10 4.04
CA GLY A 156 -7.16 15.58 4.04
C GLY A 156 -6.33 15.01 2.89
N VAL A 157 -6.61 13.78 2.46
CA VAL A 157 -5.94 13.17 1.30
C VAL A 157 -6.34 13.86 0.01
N LYS A 158 -7.64 14.15 -0.17
CA LYS A 158 -8.15 14.82 -1.38
C LYS A 158 -7.46 16.16 -1.62
N ARG A 159 -7.36 16.99 -0.58
CA ARG A 159 -6.69 18.31 -0.66
C ARG A 159 -5.20 18.19 -1.02
N LEU A 160 -4.51 17.16 -0.53
CA LEU A 160 -3.11 16.92 -0.90
C LEU A 160 -2.96 16.47 -2.34
N VAL A 161 -3.89 15.65 -2.83
CA VAL A 161 -3.93 15.26 -4.25
C VAL A 161 -4.16 16.48 -5.14
N GLU A 162 -5.08 17.37 -4.76
CA GLU A 162 -5.31 18.63 -5.48
C GLU A 162 -4.03 19.49 -5.53
N ILE A 163 -3.27 19.59 -4.44
CA ILE A 163 -2.00 20.33 -4.42
C ILE A 163 -0.95 19.67 -5.31
N ALA A 164 -0.84 18.34 -5.28
CA ALA A 164 0.06 17.62 -6.17
C ALA A 164 -0.29 17.86 -7.65
N GLU A 165 -1.58 17.93 -7.99
CA GLU A 165 -2.05 18.26 -9.34
C GLU A 165 -1.73 19.72 -9.72
N LEU A 166 -1.90 20.67 -8.79
CA LEU A 166 -1.51 22.08 -9.00
C LEU A 166 -0.01 22.24 -9.23
N VAL A 167 0.83 21.52 -8.47
CA VAL A 167 2.29 21.51 -8.67
C VAL A 167 2.64 20.92 -10.04
N ARG A 168 1.97 19.85 -10.45
CA ARG A 168 2.12 19.28 -11.80
C ARG A 168 1.79 20.30 -12.87
N GLU A 169 0.65 20.98 -12.77
CA GLU A 169 0.18 21.91 -13.80
C GLU A 169 1.00 23.20 -13.89
N ARG A 170 1.37 23.78 -12.73
CA ARG A 170 2.07 25.08 -12.69
C ARG A 170 3.57 24.96 -12.82
N LEU A 171 4.16 23.88 -12.30
CA LEU A 171 5.62 23.71 -12.22
C LEU A 171 6.11 22.58 -13.12
N ASN A 172 5.22 21.89 -13.84
CA ASN A 172 5.55 20.74 -14.69
C ASN A 172 6.28 19.63 -13.91
N HIS A 173 5.77 19.28 -12.73
CA HIS A 173 6.35 18.23 -11.87
C HIS A 173 5.32 17.27 -11.33
N SER A 174 5.43 16.02 -11.76
CA SER A 174 4.61 14.92 -11.28
C SER A 174 5.23 14.24 -10.07
N VAL A 175 4.42 13.99 -9.05
CA VAL A 175 4.80 13.21 -7.87
C VAL A 175 3.93 11.96 -7.79
N GLU A 176 4.54 10.80 -7.52
CA GLU A 176 3.79 9.56 -7.27
C GLU A 176 3.12 9.64 -5.89
N VAL A 177 1.79 9.65 -5.84
CA VAL A 177 1.06 9.69 -4.56
C VAL A 177 0.83 8.27 -4.03
N ARG A 178 1.25 8.03 -2.79
CA ARG A 178 1.06 6.77 -2.06
C ARG A 178 0.41 7.01 -0.70
N VAL A 179 -0.50 6.13 -0.30
CA VAL A 179 -1.27 6.25 0.95
C VAL A 179 -0.81 5.19 1.94
N LEU A 180 -0.40 5.61 3.13
CA LEU A 180 0.02 4.72 4.21
C LEU A 180 -1.04 4.71 5.31
N VAL A 181 -1.62 3.54 5.59
CA VAL A 181 -2.51 3.42 6.75
C VAL A 181 -1.67 3.37 8.02
N ASN A 182 -1.90 4.35 8.89
CA ASN A 182 -1.18 4.55 10.13
C ASN A 182 -2.11 4.48 11.35
N ASN A 183 -1.52 4.27 12.54
CA ASN A 183 -2.23 4.13 13.81
C ASN A 183 -3.37 3.09 13.76
N PHE A 184 -3.19 2.00 13.02
CA PHE A 184 -4.23 0.98 12.87
C PHE A 184 -4.42 0.17 14.16
N ASP A 185 -5.64 0.18 14.70
CA ASP A 185 -6.02 -0.65 15.84
C ASP A 185 -6.75 -1.91 15.36
N SER A 186 -6.07 -3.04 15.42
CA SER A 186 -6.60 -4.35 15.01
C SER A 186 -7.68 -4.91 15.95
N ARG A 187 -7.93 -4.27 17.10
CA ARG A 187 -8.98 -4.68 18.05
C ARG A 187 -10.34 -4.10 17.67
N LEU A 188 -10.37 -3.04 16.86
CA LEU A 188 -11.59 -2.32 16.53
C LEU A 188 -12.12 -2.76 15.15
N ARG A 189 -13.34 -3.30 15.11
CA ARG A 189 -14.02 -3.66 13.86
C ARG A 189 -14.15 -2.47 12.90
N HIS A 190 -14.32 -1.27 13.43
CA HIS A 190 -14.41 -0.04 12.64
C HIS A 190 -13.13 0.23 11.82
N SER A 191 -11.95 -0.10 12.36
CA SER A 191 -10.67 0.06 11.66
C SER A 191 -10.63 -0.75 10.37
N PHE A 192 -11.15 -1.98 10.39
CA PHE A 192 -11.20 -2.84 9.19
C PHE A 192 -12.14 -2.30 8.12
N ASN A 193 -13.31 -1.76 8.52
CA ASN A 193 -14.24 -1.13 7.58
C ASN A 193 -13.60 0.08 6.89
N ILE A 194 -12.85 0.90 7.62
CA ILE A 194 -12.15 2.05 7.05
C ILE A 194 -10.98 1.61 6.19
N LEU A 195 -10.20 0.62 6.61
CA LEU A 195 -9.12 0.05 5.81
C LEU A 195 -9.62 -0.42 4.44
N ASN A 196 -10.74 -1.15 4.41
CA ASN A 196 -11.34 -1.62 3.16
C ASN A 196 -11.75 -0.45 2.25
N LYS A 197 -12.36 0.61 2.81
CA LYS A 197 -12.71 1.82 2.05
C LYS A 197 -11.48 2.54 1.51
N ILE A 198 -10.41 2.66 2.30
CA ILE A 198 -9.15 3.27 1.84
C ILE A 198 -8.58 2.44 0.68
N LYS A 199 -8.55 1.11 0.79
CA LYS A 199 -8.08 0.23 -0.28
C LYS A 199 -8.96 0.29 -1.53
N GLU A 200 -10.27 0.41 -1.38
CA GLU A 200 -11.21 0.57 -2.50
C GLU A 200 -10.98 1.90 -3.25
N ILE A 201 -10.79 3.00 -2.52
CA ILE A 201 -10.59 4.34 -3.09
C ILE A 201 -9.22 4.49 -3.74
N PHE A 202 -8.16 4.04 -3.06
CA PHE A 202 -6.78 4.30 -3.48
C PHE A 202 -6.14 3.15 -4.25
N GLY A 203 -6.71 1.94 -4.17
CA GLY A 203 -6.25 0.77 -4.92
C GLY A 203 -4.74 0.54 -4.78
N ALA A 204 -4.06 0.47 -5.92
CA ALA A 204 -2.60 0.29 -6.02
C ALA A 204 -1.78 1.44 -5.39
N LYS A 205 -2.38 2.62 -5.16
CA LYS A 205 -1.69 3.73 -4.46
C LYS A 205 -1.55 3.47 -2.96
N CYS A 206 -2.32 2.55 -2.38
CA CYS A 206 -2.19 2.19 -0.97
C CYS A 206 -0.97 1.28 -0.77
N PHE A 207 -0.19 1.51 0.28
CA PHE A 207 0.79 0.51 0.73
C PHE A 207 0.07 -0.76 1.19
N ASN A 208 0.69 -1.91 0.94
CA ASN A 208 0.29 -3.18 1.53
C ASN A 208 0.60 -3.20 3.02
N THR A 209 1.72 -2.59 3.41
CA THR A 209 2.11 -2.41 4.80
C THR A 209 1.19 -1.42 5.51
N ILE A 210 0.83 -1.77 6.74
CA ILE A 210 0.02 -0.93 7.64
C ILE A 210 0.81 -0.74 8.93
N VAL A 211 0.85 0.48 9.45
CA VAL A 211 1.47 0.79 10.73
C VAL A 211 0.43 0.71 11.84
N HIS A 212 0.69 -0.16 12.82
CA HIS A 212 -0.19 -0.38 13.95
C HIS A 212 0.02 0.63 15.06
N ILE A 213 -1.02 0.84 15.86
CA ILE A 213 -0.87 1.58 17.10
C ILE A 213 0.15 0.87 18.01
N ASN A 214 1.16 1.60 18.47
CA ASN A 214 2.22 1.05 19.31
C ASN A 214 2.70 2.10 20.32
N VAL A 215 2.57 1.78 21.62
CA VAL A 215 2.98 2.68 22.71
C VAL A 215 4.49 2.90 22.73
N LYS A 216 5.29 1.89 22.35
CA LYS A 216 6.75 1.97 22.34
C LYS A 216 7.28 3.00 21.35
N ILE A 217 6.53 3.33 20.30
CA ILE A 217 6.89 4.43 19.39
C ILE A 217 6.86 5.77 20.14
N LYS A 218 5.84 6.00 20.98
CA LYS A 218 5.72 7.23 21.78
C LYS A 218 6.79 7.28 22.86
N GLU A 219 7.07 6.14 23.50
CA GLU A 219 8.15 6.02 24.49
C GLU A 219 9.53 6.30 23.85
N ALA A 220 9.81 5.74 22.67
CA ALA A 220 11.04 6.00 21.93
C ALA A 220 11.23 7.49 21.62
N GLN A 221 10.16 8.17 21.17
CA GLN A 221 10.19 9.62 20.94
C GLN A 221 10.49 10.42 22.22
N SER A 222 9.97 9.99 23.37
CA SER A 222 10.21 10.68 24.66
C SER A 222 11.65 10.61 25.15
N VAL A 223 12.44 9.65 24.64
CA VAL A 223 13.87 9.50 24.93
C VAL A 223 14.74 9.83 23.70
N SER A 224 14.18 10.56 22.73
CA SER A 224 14.86 11.04 21.52
C SER A 224 15.49 9.92 20.66
N GLN A 225 14.80 8.79 20.54
CA GLN A 225 15.26 7.62 19.80
C GLN A 225 14.25 7.19 18.73
N THR A 226 14.76 6.56 17.68
CA THR A 226 13.92 5.80 16.75
C THR A 226 13.43 4.51 17.40
N ILE A 227 12.34 3.95 16.88
CA ILE A 227 11.79 2.69 17.40
C ILE A 227 12.79 1.53 17.32
N PHE A 228 13.72 1.57 16.38
CA PHE A 228 14.75 0.55 16.21
C PHE A 228 15.84 0.62 17.28
N ALA A 229 16.25 1.83 17.67
CA ALA A 229 17.21 2.03 18.76
C ALA A 229 16.58 1.69 20.12
N PHE A 230 15.31 2.05 20.31
CA PHE A 230 14.57 1.80 21.55
C PHE A 230 14.16 0.34 21.73
N ASP A 231 13.48 -0.25 20.74
CA ASP A 231 13.05 -1.65 20.73
C ASP A 231 12.89 -2.21 19.31
N LYS A 232 13.97 -2.80 18.79
CA LYS A 232 14.02 -3.47 17.48
C LYS A 232 13.05 -4.65 17.32
N TYR A 233 12.53 -5.23 18.40
CA TYR A 233 11.61 -6.38 18.33
C TYR A 233 10.14 -5.97 18.45
N SER A 234 9.87 -4.70 18.73
CA SER A 234 8.51 -4.15 18.80
C SER A 234 7.76 -4.32 17.47
N ARG A 235 6.42 -4.34 17.55
CA ARG A 235 5.57 -4.35 16.35
C ARG A 235 5.83 -3.12 15.46
N GLY A 236 6.04 -1.95 16.06
CA GLY A 236 6.35 -0.71 15.32
C GLY A 236 7.62 -0.83 14.49
N SER A 237 8.69 -1.41 15.05
CA SER A 237 9.92 -1.71 14.31
C SER A 237 9.65 -2.64 13.11
N LYS A 238 8.86 -3.69 13.30
CA LYS A 238 8.50 -4.62 12.22
C LYS A 238 7.67 -3.96 11.13
N ASP A 239 6.72 -3.12 11.49
CA ASP A 239 5.86 -2.41 10.55
C ASP A 239 6.69 -1.45 9.68
N TYR A 240 7.54 -0.60 10.28
CA TYR A 240 8.39 0.31 9.51
C TYR A 240 9.48 -0.38 8.70
N PHE A 241 10.02 -1.50 9.20
CA PHE A 241 10.95 -2.32 8.43
C PHE A 241 10.28 -2.96 7.22
N SER A 242 9.02 -3.41 7.36
CA SER A 242 8.24 -3.94 6.23
C SER A 242 7.93 -2.83 5.21
N LEU A 243 7.61 -1.62 5.69
CA LEU A 243 7.36 -0.46 4.84
C LEU A 243 8.60 -0.05 4.04
N SER A 244 9.78 -0.05 4.66
CA SER A 244 11.03 0.26 3.95
C SER A 244 11.37 -0.80 2.91
N ARG A 245 11.10 -2.08 3.20
CA ARG A 245 11.25 -3.18 2.24
C ARG A 245 10.30 -3.01 1.06
N GLU A 246 9.03 -2.68 1.31
CA GLU A 246 8.04 -2.42 0.26
C GLU A 246 8.46 -1.23 -0.63
N LEU A 247 9.07 -0.18 -0.06
CA LEU A 247 9.60 0.95 -0.83
C LEU A 247 10.85 0.61 -1.65
N ILE A 248 11.79 -0.15 -1.08
CA ILE A 248 13.01 -0.58 -1.77
C ILE A 248 12.68 -1.58 -2.88
N SER A 249 11.67 -2.39 -2.64
CA SER A 249 11.23 -3.43 -3.56
C SER A 249 10.69 -2.79 -4.84
N LYS A 250 11.42 -2.94 -5.94
CA LYS A 250 10.97 -2.60 -7.30
C LYS A 250 9.91 -3.59 -7.82
N GLU A 251 9.04 -4.08 -6.93
CA GLU A 251 8.23 -5.27 -7.14
C GLU A 251 7.16 -5.13 -8.21
N GLU A 252 6.81 -3.92 -8.70
CA GLU A 252 5.95 -3.84 -9.88
C GLU A 252 6.57 -4.57 -11.08
N ALA A 253 7.88 -4.45 -11.31
CA ALA A 253 8.54 -5.13 -12.43
C ALA A 253 8.72 -6.64 -12.22
N ILE A 254 8.85 -7.11 -10.96
CA ILE A 254 9.04 -8.53 -10.63
C ILE A 254 7.68 -9.24 -10.52
N VAL A 255 6.69 -8.61 -9.89
CA VAL A 255 5.32 -9.11 -9.77
C VAL A 255 4.65 -9.13 -11.13
N GLU A 256 4.85 -8.15 -12.02
CA GLU A 256 4.37 -8.27 -13.41
C GLU A 256 5.05 -9.42 -14.16
N LYS A 257 6.36 -9.61 -13.99
CA LYS A 257 7.09 -10.71 -14.63
C LYS A 257 6.62 -12.07 -14.12
N ILE A 258 6.42 -12.19 -12.81
CA ILE A 258 5.89 -13.40 -12.16
C ILE A 258 4.44 -13.61 -12.55
N ALA A 259 3.60 -12.56 -12.59
CA ALA A 259 2.21 -12.66 -13.02
C ALA A 259 2.10 -13.01 -14.51
N GLN A 260 3.00 -12.51 -15.38
CA GLN A 260 3.08 -12.90 -16.79
C GLN A 260 3.59 -14.35 -16.96
N GLN A 261 4.57 -14.77 -16.15
CA GLN A 261 5.03 -16.16 -16.11
C GLN A 261 3.94 -17.10 -15.59
N MET A 262 3.26 -16.73 -14.51
CA MET A 262 2.11 -17.47 -13.96
C MET A 262 0.95 -17.48 -14.95
N LYS A 263 0.62 -16.38 -15.62
CA LYS A 263 -0.37 -16.38 -16.72
C LYS A 263 0.05 -17.29 -17.87
N LYS A 264 1.35 -17.38 -18.20
CA LYS A 264 1.87 -18.35 -19.19
C LYS A 264 1.77 -19.79 -18.69
N ILE A 265 2.09 -20.07 -17.43
CA ILE A 265 2.01 -21.40 -16.81
C ILE A 265 0.54 -21.84 -16.69
N VAL A 266 -0.33 -20.96 -16.21
CA VAL A 266 -1.78 -21.16 -16.12
C VAL A 266 -2.36 -21.35 -17.51
N ARG A 267 -1.98 -20.56 -18.54
CA ARG A 267 -2.39 -20.81 -19.94
C ARG A 267 -1.87 -22.13 -20.51
N LYS A 268 -0.71 -22.62 -20.04
CA LYS A 268 -0.14 -23.90 -20.44
C LYS A 268 -0.85 -25.07 -19.74
N GLN A 269 -1.30 -24.89 -18.50
CA GLN A 269 -2.03 -25.88 -17.70
C GLN A 269 -3.54 -25.89 -17.98
N THR A 270 -4.15 -24.76 -18.34
CA THR A 270 -5.59 -24.69 -18.72
C THR A 270 -5.86 -25.28 -20.10
N LYS A 271 -4.84 -25.55 -20.91
CA LYS A 271 -4.98 -26.39 -22.11
C LYS A 271 -5.31 -27.85 -21.81
N GLU A 272 -5.13 -28.31 -20.57
CA GLU A 272 -5.48 -29.69 -20.16
C GLU A 272 -6.92 -29.84 -19.66
N PHE A 273 -7.68 -28.74 -19.49
CA PHE A 273 -9.04 -28.80 -18.97
C PHE A 273 -10.03 -28.32 -20.03
N LEU A 274 -11.02 -29.16 -20.33
CA LEU A 274 -12.07 -28.89 -21.30
C LEU A 274 -13.34 -28.43 -20.56
N PRO A 275 -14.01 -27.38 -21.05
CA PRO A 275 -15.27 -26.94 -20.48
C PRO A 275 -16.37 -27.98 -20.75
N VAL A 276 -17.02 -28.45 -19.70
CA VAL A 276 -18.15 -29.37 -19.74
C VAL A 276 -19.35 -28.71 -19.09
N THR A 277 -20.46 -28.65 -19.82
CA THR A 277 -21.71 -28.09 -19.31
C THR A 277 -22.63 -29.20 -18.87
N PHE A 278 -23.00 -29.19 -17.60
CA PHE A 278 -24.05 -30.02 -17.03
C PHE A 278 -25.37 -29.26 -17.12
N GLU A 279 -26.39 -29.92 -17.68
CA GLU A 279 -27.68 -29.32 -17.93
C GLU A 279 -28.82 -30.25 -17.51
N LEU A 280 -29.78 -29.72 -16.72
CA LEU A 280 -30.97 -30.44 -16.31
C LEU A 280 -32.23 -29.64 -16.66
N SER A 281 -33.00 -30.14 -17.63
CA SER A 281 -34.22 -29.49 -18.13
C SER A 281 -35.47 -29.85 -17.33
N GLY A 282 -36.43 -28.91 -17.25
CA GLY A 282 -37.84 -29.24 -17.02
C GLY A 282 -38.23 -29.67 -15.60
N ARG A 283 -37.49 -29.29 -14.57
CA ARG A 283 -37.87 -29.56 -13.16
C ARG A 283 -38.07 -28.28 -12.36
N GLU A 284 -39.23 -28.18 -11.73
CA GLU A 284 -39.41 -27.27 -10.59
C GLU A 284 -38.63 -27.84 -9.41
N ALA A 285 -37.54 -27.18 -9.05
CA ALA A 285 -36.68 -27.51 -7.93
C ALA A 285 -36.26 -26.22 -7.24
N THR A 286 -35.93 -26.30 -5.95
CA THR A 286 -35.42 -25.15 -5.18
C THR A 286 -33.91 -25.04 -5.30
N SER A 287 -33.23 -26.19 -5.38
CA SER A 287 -31.79 -26.31 -5.45
C SER A 287 -31.38 -27.54 -6.26
N VAL A 288 -30.39 -27.35 -7.13
CA VAL A 288 -29.80 -28.42 -7.94
C VAL A 288 -28.29 -28.32 -7.85
N PHE A 289 -27.64 -29.45 -7.58
CA PHE A 289 -26.19 -29.58 -7.55
C PHE A 289 -25.76 -30.72 -8.48
N VAL A 290 -24.59 -30.61 -9.11
CA VAL A 290 -23.95 -31.71 -9.85
C VAL A 290 -22.75 -32.20 -9.06
N VAL A 291 -22.77 -33.47 -8.67
CA VAL A 291 -21.74 -34.08 -7.81
C VAL A 291 -21.19 -35.33 -8.46
N GLY A 292 -19.91 -35.61 -8.28
CA GLY A 292 -19.26 -36.74 -8.93
C GLY A 292 -17.78 -36.86 -8.58
N ASP A 293 -17.07 -37.70 -9.33
CA ASP A 293 -15.64 -37.95 -9.11
C ASP A 293 -14.79 -36.68 -9.15
N PHE A 294 -15.18 -35.69 -9.95
CA PHE A 294 -14.47 -34.42 -10.10
C PHE A 294 -14.57 -33.47 -8.89
N ASN A 295 -15.48 -33.74 -7.94
CA ASN A 295 -15.62 -32.95 -6.71
C ASN A 295 -15.80 -33.83 -5.46
N ASN A 296 -15.35 -35.08 -5.51
CA ASN A 296 -15.49 -36.06 -4.43
C ASN A 296 -16.94 -36.19 -3.92
N TRP A 297 -17.91 -36.13 -4.83
CA TRP A 297 -19.33 -36.33 -4.54
C TRP A 297 -19.91 -35.33 -3.52
N ALA A 298 -19.32 -34.13 -3.41
CA ALA A 298 -19.75 -33.09 -2.46
C ALA A 298 -20.79 -32.13 -3.05
N ALA A 299 -21.94 -31.97 -2.38
CA ALA A 299 -22.97 -30.99 -2.74
C ALA A 299 -22.73 -29.65 -2.03
N ASP A 300 -21.82 -28.84 -2.57
CA ASP A 300 -21.45 -27.51 -2.06
C ASP A 300 -21.76 -26.37 -3.06
N ASP A 301 -21.48 -25.12 -2.69
CA ASP A 301 -21.73 -23.95 -3.55
C ASP A 301 -20.95 -23.99 -4.89
N ASN A 302 -19.84 -24.73 -4.98
CA ASN A 302 -19.07 -24.86 -6.22
C ASN A 302 -19.74 -25.81 -7.22
N SER A 303 -20.56 -26.73 -6.71
CA SER A 303 -21.33 -27.72 -7.47
C SER A 303 -22.76 -27.29 -7.81
N ARG A 304 -23.23 -26.15 -7.28
CA ARG A 304 -24.60 -25.65 -7.46
C ARG A 304 -24.84 -25.17 -8.90
N LEU A 305 -25.95 -25.61 -9.50
CA LEU A 305 -26.42 -25.16 -10.81
C LEU A 305 -27.21 -23.85 -10.67
N THR A 306 -27.14 -23.03 -11.71
CA THR A 306 -27.93 -21.80 -11.84
C THR A 306 -29.09 -22.03 -12.79
N LYS A 307 -30.28 -21.52 -12.45
CA LYS A 307 -31.47 -21.61 -13.29
C LYS A 307 -31.41 -20.55 -14.39
N ASP A 308 -31.48 -20.97 -15.64
CA ASP A 308 -31.50 -20.12 -16.83
C ASP A 308 -32.55 -20.65 -17.82
N ASN A 309 -33.50 -19.80 -18.23
CA ASN A 309 -34.55 -20.11 -19.22
C ASN A 309 -35.29 -21.46 -19.04
N GLY A 310 -35.60 -21.84 -17.79
CA GLY A 310 -36.32 -23.09 -17.48
C GLY A 310 -35.45 -24.35 -17.39
N SER A 311 -34.13 -24.20 -17.47
CA SER A 311 -33.13 -25.26 -17.35
C SER A 311 -32.12 -24.92 -16.25
N TRP A 312 -31.57 -25.92 -15.58
CA TRP A 312 -30.48 -25.75 -14.62
C TRP A 312 -29.16 -26.02 -15.31
N LYS A 313 -28.20 -25.11 -15.20
CA LYS A 313 -26.89 -25.23 -15.87
C LYS A 313 -25.72 -24.95 -14.95
N ARG A 314 -24.61 -25.65 -15.18
CA ARG A 314 -23.29 -25.36 -14.62
C ARG A 314 -22.21 -25.81 -15.59
N GLN A 315 -21.24 -24.94 -15.85
CA GLN A 315 -20.05 -25.30 -16.60
C GLN A 315 -18.90 -25.57 -15.63
N LEU A 316 -18.26 -26.74 -15.77
CA LEU A 316 -17.07 -27.14 -15.03
C LEU A 316 -15.94 -27.42 -16.02
N ASN A 317 -14.70 -27.13 -15.64
CA ASN A 317 -13.54 -27.45 -16.47
C ASN A 317 -12.93 -28.77 -15.98
N LEU A 318 -13.01 -29.82 -16.80
CA LEU A 318 -12.58 -31.19 -16.46
C LEU A 318 -11.43 -31.64 -17.36
N LYS A 319 -10.54 -32.49 -16.87
CA LYS A 319 -9.51 -33.10 -17.72
C LYS A 319 -10.14 -34.17 -18.63
N PRO A 320 -9.50 -34.54 -19.76
CA PRO A 320 -9.88 -35.74 -20.49
C PRO A 320 -9.89 -36.96 -19.56
N GLY A 321 -10.96 -37.74 -19.61
CA GLY A 321 -11.17 -38.84 -18.67
C GLY A 321 -12.63 -39.26 -18.56
N SER A 322 -12.86 -40.33 -17.80
CA SER A 322 -14.19 -40.83 -17.49
C SER A 322 -14.54 -40.46 -16.05
N TYR A 323 -15.71 -39.88 -15.85
CA TYR A 323 -16.20 -39.41 -14.56
C TYR A 323 -17.60 -39.92 -14.30
N LYS A 324 -17.85 -40.38 -13.07
CA LYS A 324 -19.19 -40.70 -12.56
C LYS A 324 -19.78 -39.47 -11.90
N TYR A 325 -21.07 -39.23 -12.11
CA TYR A 325 -21.78 -38.11 -11.48
C TYR A 325 -23.27 -38.38 -11.30
N ARG A 326 -23.90 -37.56 -10.45
CA ARG A 326 -25.34 -37.48 -10.21
C ARG A 326 -25.76 -36.04 -9.94
N TYR A 327 -27.06 -35.78 -10.06
CA TYR A 327 -27.66 -34.55 -9.56
C TYR A 327 -28.20 -34.75 -8.15
N VAL A 328 -28.01 -33.74 -7.29
CA VAL A 328 -28.74 -33.61 -6.02
C VAL A 328 -29.80 -32.55 -6.21
N ILE A 329 -31.06 -32.98 -6.28
CA ILE A 329 -32.23 -32.12 -6.53
C ILE A 329 -33.02 -32.07 -5.24
N ASP A 330 -33.05 -30.92 -4.58
CA ASP A 330 -33.72 -30.73 -3.28
C ASP A 330 -33.37 -31.82 -2.25
N GLY A 331 -32.09 -32.19 -2.19
CA GLY A 331 -31.55 -33.21 -1.29
C GLY A 331 -31.67 -34.65 -1.80
N LYS A 332 -32.33 -34.89 -2.94
CA LYS A 332 -32.48 -36.23 -3.54
C LYS A 332 -31.46 -36.50 -4.64
N TRP A 333 -30.73 -37.59 -4.48
CA TRP A 333 -29.77 -38.09 -5.45
C TRP A 333 -30.48 -38.70 -6.66
N THR A 334 -30.24 -38.15 -7.83
CA THR A 334 -30.88 -38.52 -9.09
C THR A 334 -29.81 -38.71 -10.15
N GLU A 335 -29.89 -39.78 -10.93
CA GLU A 335 -29.12 -39.89 -12.17
C GLU A 335 -29.51 -38.79 -13.16
N ASP A 336 -28.62 -38.48 -14.09
CA ASP A 336 -28.93 -37.59 -15.19
C ASP A 336 -29.89 -38.29 -16.18
N PRO A 337 -31.16 -37.85 -16.27
CA PRO A 337 -32.14 -38.48 -17.14
C PRO A 337 -31.83 -38.28 -18.63
N ALA A 338 -31.00 -37.30 -18.98
CA ALA A 338 -30.61 -37.03 -20.36
C ALA A 338 -29.36 -37.82 -20.79
N ASN A 339 -28.67 -38.48 -19.84
CA ASN A 339 -27.47 -39.25 -20.13
C ASN A 339 -27.79 -40.76 -20.17
N PRO A 340 -27.75 -41.40 -21.36
CA PRO A 340 -28.04 -42.83 -21.49
C PRO A 340 -26.92 -43.73 -20.97
N ASN A 341 -25.73 -43.19 -20.67
CA ASN A 341 -24.60 -43.97 -20.17
C ASN A 341 -24.59 -43.98 -18.65
N THR A 342 -24.74 -45.16 -18.06
CA THR A 342 -24.73 -45.34 -16.60
C THR A 342 -23.88 -46.53 -16.18
N GLU A 343 -23.42 -46.51 -14.94
CA GLU A 343 -22.66 -47.61 -14.32
C GLU A 343 -23.21 -47.91 -12.93
N LYS A 344 -23.28 -49.18 -12.54
CA LYS A 344 -23.70 -49.57 -11.19
C LYS A 344 -22.65 -49.20 -10.16
N ASN A 345 -23.07 -48.50 -9.11
CA ASN A 345 -22.23 -48.18 -7.97
C ASN A 345 -22.23 -49.31 -6.93
N PRO A 346 -21.33 -49.28 -5.93
CA PRO A 346 -21.21 -50.33 -4.90
C PRO A 346 -22.49 -50.56 -4.07
N PHE A 347 -23.45 -49.63 -4.09
CA PHE A 347 -24.71 -49.69 -3.38
C PHE A 347 -25.86 -50.21 -4.25
N GLY A 348 -25.58 -50.59 -5.51
CA GLY A 348 -26.54 -51.16 -6.45
C GLY A 348 -27.36 -50.12 -7.23
N GLU A 349 -27.13 -48.83 -7.02
CA GLU A 349 -27.75 -47.74 -7.78
C GLU A 349 -26.94 -47.40 -9.04
N LEU A 350 -27.52 -46.62 -9.96
CA LEU A 350 -26.87 -46.17 -11.18
C LEU A 350 -26.29 -44.76 -11.04
N ASP A 351 -25.03 -44.61 -11.42
CA ASP A 351 -24.36 -43.32 -11.60
C ASP A 351 -24.27 -42.98 -13.09
N SER A 352 -24.43 -41.70 -13.46
CA SER A 352 -24.28 -41.26 -14.85
C SER A 352 -22.80 -41.17 -15.22
N LEU A 353 -22.45 -41.66 -16.41
CA LEU A 353 -21.08 -41.69 -16.89
C LEU A 353 -20.83 -40.56 -17.90
N LEU A 354 -19.88 -39.70 -17.59
CA LEU A 354 -19.40 -38.63 -18.46
C LEU A 354 -18.03 -39.00 -19.01
N LEU A 355 -17.88 -39.00 -20.34
CA LEU A 355 -16.60 -39.16 -21.01
C LEU A 355 -16.16 -37.83 -21.62
N VAL A 356 -15.07 -37.27 -21.11
CA VAL A 356 -14.45 -36.04 -21.62
C VAL A 356 -13.33 -36.46 -22.57
N LYS A 357 -13.50 -36.17 -23.87
CA LYS A 357 -12.51 -36.49 -24.92
C LYS A 357 -11.75 -35.23 -25.32
N GLU A 358 -10.46 -35.41 -25.66
CA GLU A 358 -9.56 -34.34 -26.12
C GLU A 358 -10.04 -33.57 -27.36
#